data_AF-A0A6C0J3E1-F1
#
_entry.id   AF-A0A6C0J3E1-F1
#
_cell.length_a   1.000
_cell.length_b   1.000
_cell.length_c   1.000
_cell.angle_alpha   90.00
_cell.angle_beta   90.00
_cell.angle_gamma   90.00
#
_symmetry.space_group_name_H-M   'P 1'
#
loop_
_entity.id
_entity.type
_entity.pdbx_description
1 polymer ?
#
loop_
_entity_poly.entity_id
_entity_poly.type
_entity_poly.pdbx_seq_one_letter_code
_entity_poly.pdbx_strand_id
1 'polypeptide(L)'
;MIYDNNHNELIEVYKGKYFSKHKKSRAKKVVVLDLDETLGSFVDLEILWSLIKRYNKKNISIHFNDVLDIYPEFLRYGLRSILQYIANKKKNGECYKLFIYTNNQAGQYWTNLIINYLNNYITTEFRLFDQIINAFKINNIQVELNRTTHKKTHNDFIRCTLLPKSTTIFFVDDVSYTDMQTEKIYYIKPMPYNHHLSTNEIINRFIYSKYGIILLPRDSIKNAFKAEYIELCMKNGTYHMYTNTTKAILENDVLISRKIMYHLKEYFLLTNKKNKTCKLKSVSFSFTRKRYN
;
A
#
# COMPACT_ATOMS: atom_id res chain seq x y z
N MET A 1 4.10 -7.81 38.45
CA MET A 1 3.96 -8.78 37.35
C MET A 1 4.28 -8.04 36.07
N ILE A 2 5.38 -8.42 35.42
CA ILE A 2 5.91 -7.78 34.23
C ILE A 2 5.06 -8.27 33.05
N TYR A 3 4.25 -7.37 32.46
CA TYR A 3 3.55 -7.64 31.21
C TYR A 3 4.56 -7.54 30.07
N ASP A 4 5.20 -8.66 29.77
CA ASP A 4 5.94 -8.85 28.52
C ASP A 4 4.91 -9.26 27.44
N ASN A 5 4.12 -8.29 26.96
CA ASN A 5 3.04 -8.54 26.01
C ASN A 5 3.59 -8.62 24.58
N ASN A 6 3.70 -9.85 24.08
CA ASN A 6 3.46 -10.29 22.70
C ASN A 6 3.81 -9.31 21.56
N HIS A 7 5.10 -9.04 21.36
CA HIS A 7 5.56 -8.44 20.10
C HIS A 7 5.26 -9.30 18.86
N ASN A 8 4.87 -10.57 18.98
CA ASN A 8 4.55 -11.44 17.83
C ASN A 8 3.14 -11.23 17.25
N GLU A 9 2.24 -10.46 17.87
CA GLU A 9 0.86 -10.29 17.37
C GLU A 9 0.68 -9.19 16.31
N LEU A 10 1.62 -8.24 16.19
CA LEU A 10 1.42 -7.04 15.35
C LEU A 10 1.58 -7.28 13.84
N ILE A 11 2.41 -8.25 13.45
CA ILE A 11 2.64 -8.65 12.06
C ILE A 11 2.85 -10.16 12.01
N GLU A 12 2.10 -10.83 11.13
CA GLU A 12 2.37 -12.21 10.74
C GLU A 12 3.26 -12.24 9.49
N VAL A 13 4.17 -13.21 9.39
CA VAL A 13 5.14 -13.30 8.31
C VAL A 13 5.17 -14.70 7.72
N TYR A 14 5.02 -14.80 6.41
CA TYR A 14 5.28 -16.00 5.63
C TYR A 14 6.47 -15.76 4.68
N LYS A 15 7.50 -16.61 4.80
CA LYS A 15 8.65 -16.63 3.89
C LYS A 15 8.61 -17.91 3.08
N GLY A 16 8.35 -17.80 1.79
CA GLY A 16 8.45 -18.95 0.89
C GLY A 16 9.87 -19.55 0.89
N LYS A 17 10.00 -20.84 0.54
CA LYS A 17 11.27 -21.59 0.61
C LYS A 17 12.43 -20.91 -0.14
N TYR A 18 12.12 -20.05 -1.11
CA TYR A 18 13.11 -19.27 -1.85
C TYR A 18 13.96 -18.37 -0.93
N PHE A 19 13.39 -17.86 0.17
CA PHE A 19 14.02 -16.92 1.08
C PHE A 19 14.77 -17.58 2.24
N SER A 20 14.78 -18.91 2.33
CA SER A 20 15.45 -19.66 3.42
C SER A 20 16.98 -19.57 3.38
N LYS A 21 17.57 -19.19 2.24
CA LYS A 21 19.02 -19.02 2.06
C LYS A 21 19.30 -17.78 1.21
N HIS A 22 20.40 -17.09 1.49
CA HIS A 22 20.91 -16.06 0.60
C HIS A 22 21.30 -16.67 -0.74
N LYS A 23 20.52 -16.39 -1.79
CA LYS A 23 20.77 -16.88 -3.15
C LYS A 23 21.00 -15.71 -4.09
N LYS A 24 21.99 -15.82 -4.97
CA LYS A 24 22.12 -14.91 -6.12
C LYS A 24 20.90 -15.11 -7.02
N SER A 25 20.03 -14.10 -7.10
CA SER A 25 18.85 -14.15 -7.96
C SER A 25 19.03 -13.31 -9.22
N ARG A 26 18.55 -13.84 -10.35
CA ARG A 26 18.22 -13.05 -11.56
C ARG A 26 16.71 -12.80 -11.67
N ALA A 27 15.92 -13.21 -10.69
CA ALA A 27 14.48 -13.01 -10.71
C ALA A 27 14.17 -11.51 -10.67
N LYS A 28 13.11 -11.13 -11.39
CA LYS A 28 12.49 -9.82 -11.23
C LYS A 28 11.96 -9.72 -9.79
N LYS A 29 12.20 -8.58 -9.15
CA LYS A 29 11.77 -8.28 -7.78
C LYS A 29 10.66 -7.28 -7.84
N VAL A 30 9.51 -7.61 -7.28
CA VAL A 30 8.35 -6.72 -7.30
C VAL A 30 7.79 -6.56 -5.90
N VAL A 31 7.21 -5.40 -5.65
CA VAL A 31 6.45 -5.12 -4.44
C VAL A 31 4.98 -5.07 -4.83
N VAL A 32 4.12 -5.67 -4.01
CA VAL A 32 2.68 -5.72 -4.21
C VAL A 32 2.03 -5.36 -2.89
N LEU A 33 1.20 -4.32 -2.90
CA LEU A 33 0.54 -3.80 -1.71
C LEU A 33 -0.98 -3.93 -1.89
N ASP A 34 -1.69 -4.31 -0.84
CA ASP A 34 -3.11 -3.98 -0.72
C ASP A 34 -3.31 -2.47 -0.53
N LEU A 35 -4.56 -2.00 -0.58
CA LEU A 35 -4.96 -0.60 -0.45
C LEU A 35 -5.61 -0.31 0.91
N ASP A 36 -6.89 -0.65 1.07
CA ASP A 36 -7.68 -0.39 2.28
C ASP A 36 -7.11 -1.21 3.45
N GLU A 37 -7.13 -0.63 4.64
CA GLU A 37 -6.58 -1.15 5.90
C GLU A 37 -5.09 -1.54 5.89
N THR A 38 -4.42 -1.46 4.73
CA THR A 38 -3.00 -1.73 4.53
C THR A 38 -2.19 -0.46 4.29
N LEU A 39 -2.62 0.42 3.39
CA LEU A 39 -2.01 1.74 3.16
C LEU A 39 -2.71 2.84 3.93
N GLY A 40 -3.98 2.65 4.24
CA GLY A 40 -4.78 3.67 4.90
C GLY A 40 -6.20 3.21 5.13
N SER A 41 -6.96 4.03 5.83
CA SER A 41 -8.37 3.81 6.15
C SER A 41 -9.16 4.88 5.42
N PHE A 42 -9.93 4.48 4.42
CA PHE A 42 -10.37 5.41 3.37
C PHE A 42 -11.90 5.60 3.28
N VAL A 43 -12.69 4.81 3.99
CA VAL A 43 -14.17 4.85 3.90
C VAL A 43 -14.73 6.22 4.27
N ASP A 44 -14.33 6.81 5.40
CA ASP A 44 -14.82 8.12 5.82
C ASP A 44 -14.39 9.25 4.87
N LEU A 45 -13.21 9.13 4.26
CA LEU A 45 -12.75 10.05 3.22
C LEU A 45 -13.58 9.90 1.94
N GLU A 46 -13.97 8.68 1.56
CA GLU A 46 -14.83 8.42 0.40
C GLU A 46 -16.20 9.07 0.58
N ILE A 47 -16.80 8.90 1.76
CA ILE A 47 -18.08 9.52 2.13
C ILE A 47 -17.94 11.05 2.04
N LEU A 48 -16.90 11.61 2.65
CA LEU A 48 -16.66 13.05 2.65
C LEU A 48 -16.47 13.57 1.21
N TRP A 49 -15.63 12.91 0.40
CA TRP A 49 -15.36 13.31 -0.97
C TRP A 49 -16.62 13.26 -1.85
N SER A 50 -17.41 12.21 -1.71
CA SER A 50 -18.69 12.06 -2.41
C SER A 50 -19.66 13.21 -2.07
N LEU A 51 -19.67 13.63 -0.80
CA LEU A 51 -20.50 14.74 -0.33
C LEU A 51 -19.98 16.09 -0.85
N ILE A 52 -18.66 16.32 -0.84
CA ILE A 52 -18.02 17.50 -1.44
C ILE A 52 -18.44 17.64 -2.90
N LYS A 53 -18.36 16.55 -3.68
CA LYS A 53 -18.76 16.53 -5.09
C LYS A 53 -20.23 16.87 -5.29
N ARG A 54 -21.11 16.39 -4.40
CA ARG A 54 -22.56 16.66 -4.43
C ARG A 54 -22.90 18.13 -4.16
N TYR A 55 -22.22 18.75 -3.21
CA TYR A 55 -22.43 20.15 -2.85
C TYR A 55 -21.72 21.12 -3.80
N ASN A 56 -20.68 20.68 -4.51
CA ASN A 56 -19.92 21.50 -5.44
C ASN A 56 -20.61 21.67 -6.81
N LYS A 57 -21.87 22.12 -6.81
CA LYS A 57 -22.69 22.36 -8.02
C LYS A 57 -22.15 23.48 -8.92
N LYS A 58 -21.33 24.37 -8.36
CA LYS A 58 -20.73 25.51 -9.07
C LYS A 58 -19.34 25.21 -9.65
N ASN A 59 -18.89 23.95 -9.59
CA ASN A 59 -17.58 23.52 -10.10
C ASN A 59 -16.40 24.36 -9.56
N ILE A 60 -16.43 24.65 -8.26
CA ILE A 60 -15.31 25.27 -7.55
C ILE A 60 -14.10 24.32 -7.67
N SER A 61 -12.91 24.88 -7.91
CA SER A 61 -11.68 24.10 -8.05
C SER A 61 -11.22 23.54 -6.70
N ILE A 62 -11.80 22.40 -6.31
CA ILE A 62 -11.43 21.62 -5.13
C ILE A 62 -10.85 20.31 -5.65
N HIS A 63 -9.54 20.10 -5.45
CA HIS A 63 -8.87 18.89 -5.88
C HIS A 63 -8.86 17.86 -4.75
N PHE A 64 -8.92 16.58 -5.13
CA PHE A 64 -8.92 15.47 -4.17
C PHE A 64 -7.67 15.50 -3.26
N ASN A 65 -6.49 15.75 -3.84
CA ASN A 65 -5.23 15.78 -3.10
C ASN A 65 -5.26 16.82 -1.98
N ASP A 66 -5.83 17.98 -2.26
CA ASP A 66 -5.93 19.05 -1.29
C ASP A 66 -6.84 18.72 -0.11
N VAL A 67 -7.88 17.91 -0.37
CA VAL A 67 -8.78 17.43 0.70
C VAL A 67 -8.06 16.39 1.55
N LEU A 68 -7.35 15.44 0.92
CA LEU A 68 -6.59 14.42 1.64
C LEU A 68 -5.43 15.01 2.45
N ASP A 69 -4.83 16.12 2.01
CA ASP A 69 -3.79 16.84 2.77
C ASP A 69 -4.29 17.42 4.12
N ILE A 70 -5.61 17.57 4.31
CA ILE A 70 -6.22 17.96 5.59
C ILE A 70 -6.17 16.79 6.60
N TYR A 71 -6.02 15.55 6.12
CA TYR A 71 -6.19 14.32 6.89
C TYR A 71 -5.04 13.32 6.66
N PRO A 72 -3.80 13.67 7.06
CA PRO A 72 -2.70 12.71 7.02
C PRO A 72 -3.01 11.42 7.79
N GLU A 73 -3.93 11.44 8.77
CA GLU A 73 -4.36 10.29 9.56
C GLU A 73 -5.16 9.24 8.78
N PHE A 74 -5.65 9.54 7.57
CA PHE A 74 -6.20 8.49 6.70
C PHE A 74 -5.11 7.58 6.12
N LEU A 75 -3.84 8.02 6.12
CA LEU A 75 -2.71 7.23 5.68
C LEU A 75 -2.07 6.50 6.86
N ARG A 76 -1.70 5.24 6.67
CA ARG A 76 -0.95 4.48 7.66
C ARG A 76 0.32 5.24 8.06
N TYR A 77 0.60 5.28 9.36
CA TYR A 77 1.80 5.91 9.90
C TYR A 77 3.07 5.42 9.19
N GLY A 78 4.02 6.29 8.89
CA GLY A 78 5.27 5.90 8.24
C GLY A 78 5.14 5.42 6.77
N LEU A 79 3.93 5.41 6.18
CA LEU A 79 3.71 5.03 4.78
C LEU A 79 4.61 5.84 3.83
N ARG A 80 4.75 7.14 4.08
CA ARG A 80 5.63 8.01 3.28
C ARG A 80 7.04 7.42 3.17
N SER A 81 7.62 7.05 4.30
CA SER A 81 8.98 6.51 4.36
C SER A 81 9.09 5.16 3.67
N ILE A 82 8.06 4.30 3.81
CA ILE A 82 7.97 3.00 3.12
C ILE A 82 7.95 3.21 1.60
N LEU A 83 7.07 4.07 1.09
CA LEU A 83 6.96 4.35 -0.34
C LEU A 83 8.20 5.07 -0.89
N GLN A 84 8.80 6.00 -0.15
CA GLN A 84 10.08 6.63 -0.53
C GLN A 84 11.21 5.60 -0.65
N TYR A 85 11.28 4.63 0.26
CA TYR A 85 12.25 3.55 0.17
C TYR A 85 12.02 2.70 -1.09
N ILE A 86 10.77 2.33 -1.40
CA ILE A 86 10.44 1.59 -2.62
C ILE A 86 10.78 2.42 -3.87
N ALA A 87 10.47 3.71 -3.88
CA ALA A 87 10.77 4.63 -4.97
C ALA A 87 12.29 4.68 -5.24
N ASN A 88 13.12 4.78 -4.20
CA ASN A 88 14.57 4.72 -4.33
C ASN A 88 15.05 3.37 -4.88
N LYS A 89 14.49 2.25 -4.39
CA LYS A 89 14.80 0.92 -4.93
C LYS A 89 14.41 0.78 -6.40
N LYS A 90 13.30 1.38 -6.82
CA LYS A 90 12.87 1.41 -8.22
C LYS A 90 13.81 2.25 -9.08
N LYS A 91 14.17 3.45 -8.63
CA LYS A 91 15.11 4.36 -9.32
C LYS A 91 16.48 3.72 -9.52
N ASN A 92 16.96 2.91 -8.57
CA ASN A 92 18.24 2.21 -8.66
C ASN A 92 18.17 0.87 -9.41
N GLY A 93 17.02 0.50 -9.97
CA GLY A 93 16.81 -0.78 -10.67
C GLY A 93 16.82 -2.02 -9.76
N GLU A 94 16.77 -1.84 -8.44
CA GLU A 94 16.69 -2.93 -7.46
C GLU A 94 15.25 -3.46 -7.30
N CYS A 95 14.24 -2.61 -7.54
CA CYS A 95 12.83 -2.97 -7.61
C CYS A 95 12.36 -2.84 -9.06
N TYR A 96 11.87 -3.94 -9.65
CA TYR A 96 11.42 -3.94 -11.03
C TYR A 96 10.10 -3.19 -11.20
N LYS A 97 9.10 -3.51 -10.37
CA LYS A 97 7.76 -2.92 -10.42
C LYS A 97 7.10 -2.90 -9.03
N LEU A 98 6.20 -1.94 -8.83
CA LEU A 98 5.32 -1.81 -7.68
C LEU A 98 3.87 -1.90 -8.15
N PHE A 99 3.07 -2.76 -7.51
CA PHE A 99 1.67 -2.99 -7.84
C PHE A 99 0.76 -2.70 -6.65
N ILE A 100 -0.47 -2.34 -6.97
CA ILE A 100 -1.60 -2.44 -6.04
C ILE A 100 -2.40 -3.69 -6.42
N TYR A 101 -2.73 -4.51 -5.43
CA TYR A 101 -3.63 -5.65 -5.62
C TYR A 101 -4.73 -5.58 -4.57
N THR A 102 -5.90 -5.09 -4.96
CA THR A 102 -6.97 -4.72 -4.03
C THR A 102 -8.28 -5.45 -4.32
N ASN A 103 -9.11 -5.57 -3.28
CA ASN A 103 -10.50 -6.02 -3.37
C ASN A 103 -11.51 -4.87 -3.20
N ASN A 104 -11.04 -3.62 -3.17
CA ASN A 104 -11.86 -2.42 -3.03
C ASN A 104 -13.07 -2.44 -3.98
N GLN A 105 -14.25 -2.16 -3.41
CA GLN A 105 -15.55 -2.21 -4.11
C GLN A 105 -16.08 -0.83 -4.53
N ALA A 106 -15.43 0.26 -4.11
CA ALA A 106 -15.81 1.63 -4.46
C ALA A 106 -15.55 1.98 -5.94
N GLY A 107 -14.87 1.09 -6.66
CA GLY A 107 -14.64 1.19 -8.10
C GLY A 107 -13.32 1.87 -8.46
N GLN A 108 -13.00 1.79 -9.76
CA GLN A 108 -11.68 2.20 -10.27
C GLN A 108 -11.41 3.69 -10.12
N TYR A 109 -12.45 4.53 -10.15
CA TYR A 109 -12.28 5.98 -9.99
C TYR A 109 -11.69 6.29 -8.60
N TRP A 110 -12.27 5.71 -7.56
CA TRP A 110 -11.83 5.90 -6.17
C TRP A 110 -10.39 5.43 -5.96
N THR A 111 -10.09 4.20 -6.37
CA THR A 111 -8.74 3.64 -6.21
C THR A 111 -7.69 4.48 -6.96
N ASN A 112 -8.01 4.97 -8.17
CA ASN A 112 -7.10 5.83 -8.92
C ASN A 112 -6.87 7.19 -8.23
N LEU A 113 -7.87 7.79 -7.57
CA LEU A 113 -7.66 9.03 -6.80
C LEU A 113 -6.61 8.84 -5.71
N ILE A 114 -6.73 7.77 -4.92
CA ILE A 114 -5.78 7.46 -3.84
C ILE A 114 -4.39 7.18 -4.39
N ILE A 115 -4.28 6.35 -5.44
CA ILE A 115 -2.97 5.97 -5.99
C ILE A 115 -2.28 7.15 -6.69
N ASN A 116 -3.04 8.03 -7.37
CA ASN A 116 -2.49 9.25 -7.95
C ASN A 116 -2.01 10.22 -6.87
N TYR A 117 -2.76 10.36 -5.76
CA TYR A 117 -2.30 11.11 -4.60
C TYR A 117 -0.99 10.54 -4.06
N LEU A 118 -0.93 9.24 -3.76
CA LEU A 118 0.26 8.59 -3.21
C LEU A 118 1.46 8.67 -4.16
N ASN A 119 1.24 8.64 -5.47
CA ASN A 119 2.31 8.87 -6.44
C ASN A 119 2.89 10.28 -6.25
N ASN A 120 2.05 11.31 -6.32
CA ASN A 120 2.46 12.72 -6.24
C ASN A 120 3.03 13.09 -4.86
N TYR A 121 2.56 12.43 -3.80
CA TYR A 121 3.05 12.57 -2.43
C TYR A 121 4.52 12.13 -2.27
N ILE A 122 5.00 11.28 -3.18
CA ILE A 122 6.34 10.69 -3.13
C ILE A 122 7.26 11.24 -4.21
N THR A 123 6.78 11.36 -5.45
CA THR A 123 7.60 11.82 -6.57
C THR A 123 6.73 12.32 -7.74
N THR A 124 7.25 13.31 -8.46
CA THR A 124 6.72 13.79 -9.75
C THR A 124 7.62 13.39 -10.92
N GLU A 125 8.76 12.73 -10.67
CA GLU A 125 9.77 12.40 -11.68
C GLU A 125 9.37 11.17 -12.52
N PHE A 126 8.65 10.22 -11.94
CA PHE A 126 8.28 8.97 -12.59
C PHE A 126 7.02 8.35 -11.97
N ARG A 127 6.43 7.39 -12.69
CA ARG A 127 5.31 6.59 -12.20
C ARG A 127 5.77 5.57 -11.15
N LEU A 128 5.41 5.80 -9.89
CA LEU A 128 5.73 4.92 -8.76
C LEU A 128 5.00 3.58 -8.86
N PHE A 129 3.67 3.62 -8.96
CA PHE A 129 2.81 2.43 -9.07
C PHE A 129 2.61 2.03 -10.53
N ASP A 130 3.09 0.85 -10.93
CA ASP A 130 3.04 0.41 -12.32
C ASP A 130 1.62 0.06 -12.75
N GLN A 131 0.89 -0.70 -11.92
CA GLN A 131 -0.46 -1.18 -12.24
C GLN A 131 -1.28 -1.40 -10.96
N ILE A 132 -2.59 -1.15 -11.08
CA ILE A 132 -3.60 -1.48 -10.09
C ILE A 132 -4.35 -2.72 -10.61
N ILE A 133 -4.37 -3.79 -9.83
CA ILE A 133 -5.17 -4.98 -10.07
C ILE A 133 -6.44 -4.81 -9.24
N ASN A 134 -7.57 -4.56 -9.91
CA ASN A 134 -8.82 -4.20 -9.26
C ASN A 134 -9.54 -5.43 -8.69
N ALA A 135 -10.66 -5.20 -7.99
CA ALA A 135 -11.55 -6.27 -7.55
C ALA A 135 -11.98 -7.18 -8.71
N PHE A 136 -12.19 -8.47 -8.42
CA PHE A 136 -12.67 -9.42 -9.42
C PHE A 136 -14.04 -9.00 -9.96
N LYS A 137 -15.00 -8.74 -9.06
CA LYS A 137 -16.32 -8.23 -9.40
C LYS A 137 -16.69 -7.05 -8.51
N ILE A 138 -17.50 -6.15 -9.04
CA ILE A 138 -18.21 -5.08 -8.33
C ILE A 138 -19.65 -5.14 -8.82
N ASN A 139 -20.62 -5.18 -7.89
CA ASN A 139 -22.04 -5.34 -8.20
C ASN A 139 -22.31 -6.52 -9.17
N ASN A 140 -21.67 -7.66 -8.92
CA ASN A 140 -21.67 -8.88 -9.75
C ASN A 140 -21.13 -8.74 -11.18
N ILE A 141 -20.68 -7.57 -11.60
CA ILE A 141 -20.04 -7.35 -12.89
C ILE A 141 -18.54 -7.57 -12.73
N GLN A 142 -17.94 -8.38 -13.61
CA GLN A 142 -16.51 -8.62 -13.61
C GLN A 142 -15.76 -7.35 -14.04
N VAL A 143 -14.86 -6.88 -13.18
CA VAL A 143 -14.10 -5.64 -13.40
C VAL A 143 -12.69 -5.95 -13.87
N GLU A 144 -12.01 -6.88 -13.18
CA GLU A 144 -10.68 -7.34 -13.56
C GLU A 144 -10.78 -8.66 -14.32
N LEU A 145 -10.72 -8.59 -15.65
CA LEU A 145 -10.98 -9.72 -16.57
C LEU A 145 -10.02 -10.91 -16.34
N ASN A 146 -8.80 -10.64 -15.89
CA ASN A 146 -7.78 -11.68 -15.67
C ASN A 146 -7.84 -12.31 -14.27
N ARG A 147 -8.72 -11.81 -13.39
CA ARG A 147 -9.05 -12.45 -12.11
C ARG A 147 -10.14 -13.49 -12.29
N THR A 148 -10.08 -14.52 -11.45
CA THR A 148 -11.06 -15.62 -11.45
C THR A 148 -11.80 -15.76 -10.11
N THR A 149 -11.36 -15.04 -9.08
CA THR A 149 -11.93 -15.13 -7.73
C THR A 149 -11.80 -13.82 -6.95
N HIS A 150 -12.68 -13.64 -5.96
CA HIS A 150 -12.61 -12.54 -4.99
C HIS A 150 -11.39 -12.68 -4.06
N LYS A 151 -10.90 -13.90 -3.81
CA LYS A 151 -9.65 -14.09 -3.06
C LYS A 151 -8.47 -13.59 -3.90
N LYS A 152 -7.46 -13.01 -3.25
CA LYS A 152 -6.21 -12.70 -3.94
C LYS A 152 -5.39 -13.97 -4.07
N THR A 153 -4.93 -14.27 -5.28
CA THR A 153 -4.16 -15.50 -5.54
C THR A 153 -2.92 -15.17 -6.37
N HIS A 154 -1.85 -15.95 -6.18
CA HIS A 154 -0.63 -15.76 -6.94
C HIS A 154 -0.87 -16.00 -8.45
N ASN A 155 -1.76 -16.93 -8.81
CA ASN A 155 -2.09 -17.20 -10.20
C ASN A 155 -2.81 -16.02 -10.86
N ASP A 156 -3.80 -15.43 -10.20
CA ASP A 156 -4.50 -14.24 -10.69
C ASP A 156 -3.52 -13.08 -10.85
N PHE A 157 -2.66 -12.84 -9.86
CA PHE A 157 -1.61 -11.82 -9.93
C PHE A 157 -0.71 -11.99 -11.17
N ILE A 158 -0.21 -13.20 -11.41
CA ILE A 158 0.65 -13.48 -12.57
C ILE A 158 -0.09 -13.27 -13.89
N ARG A 159 -1.36 -13.67 -14.00
CA ARG A 159 -2.17 -13.42 -15.22
C ARG A 159 -2.40 -11.93 -15.45
N CYS A 160 -2.79 -11.19 -14.42
CA CYS A 160 -3.06 -9.74 -14.52
C CYS A 160 -1.81 -8.94 -14.91
N THR A 161 -0.62 -9.35 -14.45
CA THR A 161 0.63 -8.57 -14.62
C THR A 161 1.52 -9.06 -15.76
N LEU A 162 1.23 -10.25 -16.30
CA LEU A 162 2.04 -10.94 -17.31
C LEU A 162 3.52 -11.12 -16.87
N LEU A 163 3.77 -11.13 -15.56
CA LEU A 163 5.10 -11.36 -15.03
C LEU A 163 5.48 -12.84 -15.14
N PRO A 164 6.77 -13.16 -15.34
CA PRO A 164 7.21 -14.55 -15.26
C PRO A 164 6.92 -15.14 -13.87
N LYS A 165 6.50 -16.40 -13.81
CA LYS A 165 6.36 -17.16 -12.54
C LYS A 165 7.66 -17.24 -11.73
N SER A 166 8.80 -16.89 -12.35
CA SER A 166 10.09 -16.83 -11.68
C SER A 166 10.28 -15.59 -10.79
N THR A 167 9.40 -14.59 -10.88
CA THR A 167 9.42 -13.34 -10.12
C THR A 167 9.34 -13.60 -8.62
N THR A 168 10.13 -12.85 -7.85
CA THR A 168 10.02 -12.81 -6.38
C THR A 168 9.16 -11.63 -5.97
N ILE A 169 8.25 -11.84 -5.03
CA ILE A 169 7.26 -10.83 -4.64
C ILE A 169 7.39 -10.52 -3.16
N PHE A 170 7.44 -9.24 -2.82
CA PHE A 170 7.14 -8.77 -1.47
C PHE A 170 5.67 -8.37 -1.43
N PHE A 171 4.85 -9.11 -0.69
CA PHE A 171 3.41 -8.93 -0.62
C PHE A 171 2.99 -8.44 0.77
N VAL A 172 2.20 -7.37 0.82
CA VAL A 172 1.69 -6.76 2.05
C VAL A 172 0.18 -6.65 1.95
N ASP A 173 -0.52 -7.25 2.90
CA ASP A 173 -1.98 -7.30 2.94
C ASP A 173 -2.41 -7.60 4.39
N ASP A 174 -3.32 -6.84 4.96
CA ASP A 174 -3.81 -7.04 6.33
C ASP A 174 -4.69 -8.29 6.48
N VAL A 175 -5.21 -8.82 5.36
CA VAL A 175 -5.92 -10.11 5.30
C VAL A 175 -4.95 -11.19 4.86
N SER A 176 -5.08 -12.41 5.43
CA SER A 176 -4.26 -13.57 5.05
C SER A 176 -4.86 -14.33 3.86
N TYR A 177 -4.10 -14.48 2.78
CA TYR A 177 -4.48 -15.28 1.61
C TYR A 177 -3.53 -16.46 1.41
N THR A 178 -3.98 -17.68 1.72
CA THR A 178 -3.19 -18.90 1.58
C THR A 178 -2.72 -19.14 0.14
N ASP A 179 -3.53 -18.78 -0.86
CA ASP A 179 -3.21 -18.93 -2.28
C ASP A 179 -2.16 -17.91 -2.79
N MET A 180 -1.76 -16.96 -1.93
CA MET A 180 -0.59 -16.09 -2.13
C MET A 180 0.67 -16.65 -1.48
N GLN A 181 0.59 -17.69 -0.63
CA GLN A 181 1.73 -18.24 0.09
C GLN A 181 2.47 -19.29 -0.74
N THR A 182 3.21 -18.83 -1.76
CA THR A 182 4.02 -19.70 -2.62
C THR A 182 5.53 -19.52 -2.40
N GLU A 183 6.35 -20.37 -3.01
CA GLU A 183 7.79 -20.47 -2.76
C GLU A 183 8.56 -19.14 -2.87
N LYS A 184 8.13 -18.24 -3.77
CA LYS A 184 8.83 -16.98 -4.12
C LYS A 184 8.15 -15.73 -3.57
N ILE A 185 7.25 -15.92 -2.60
CA ILE A 185 6.53 -14.83 -1.94
C ILE A 185 7.12 -14.61 -0.55
N TYR A 186 7.52 -13.37 -0.30
CA TYR A 186 7.77 -12.85 1.03
C TYR A 186 6.51 -12.08 1.38
N TYR A 187 5.69 -12.66 2.25
CA TYR A 187 4.40 -12.11 2.63
C TYR A 187 4.47 -11.63 4.07
N ILE A 188 4.08 -10.37 4.29
CA ILE A 188 3.75 -9.87 5.61
C ILE A 188 2.26 -9.51 5.70
N LYS A 189 1.64 -9.86 6.81
CA LYS A 189 0.28 -9.48 7.15
C LYS A 189 0.31 -8.61 8.41
N PRO A 190 0.33 -7.27 8.26
CA PRO A 190 0.20 -6.38 9.41
C PRO A 190 -1.23 -6.42 9.96
N MET A 191 -1.42 -6.02 11.23
CA MET A 191 -2.77 -5.72 11.72
C MET A 191 -3.47 -4.69 10.81
N PRO A 192 -4.80 -4.76 10.63
CA PRO A 192 -5.55 -3.76 9.88
C PRO A 192 -5.34 -2.35 10.44
N TYR A 193 -5.20 -1.36 9.56
CA TYR A 193 -5.08 0.05 9.91
C TYR A 193 -6.44 0.75 9.87
N ASN A 194 -6.81 1.39 10.96
CA ASN A 194 -7.94 2.31 11.04
C ASN A 194 -7.44 3.68 11.44
N HIS A 195 -7.97 4.74 10.84
CA HIS A 195 -7.68 6.09 11.31
C HIS A 195 -8.32 6.32 12.67
N HIS A 196 -7.77 7.27 13.42
CA HIS A 196 -8.20 7.51 14.80
C HIS A 196 -9.08 8.75 14.98
N LEU A 197 -9.52 9.36 13.87
CA LEU A 197 -10.38 10.54 13.88
C LEU A 197 -11.83 10.17 14.17
N SER A 198 -12.50 10.98 14.99
CA SER A 198 -13.95 10.94 15.17
C SER A 198 -14.67 11.57 13.97
N THR A 199 -15.93 11.16 13.76
CA THR A 199 -16.77 11.73 12.71
C THR A 199 -16.90 13.26 12.84
N ASN A 200 -16.97 13.76 14.08
CA ASN A 200 -17.05 15.21 14.35
C ASN A 200 -15.76 15.95 14.00
N GLU A 201 -14.59 15.38 14.25
CA GLU A 201 -13.33 16.01 13.86
C GLU A 201 -13.18 16.07 12.35
N ILE A 202 -13.49 14.99 11.64
CA ILE A 202 -13.40 14.93 10.17
C ILE A 202 -14.27 16.04 9.58
N ILE A 203 -15.56 16.08 9.95
CA ILE A 203 -16.49 17.04 9.35
C ILE A 203 -16.18 18.48 9.71
N ASN A 204 -15.80 18.76 10.97
CA ASN A 204 -15.48 20.11 11.40
C ASN A 204 -14.18 20.61 10.74
N ARG A 205 -13.14 19.76 10.65
CA ARG A 205 -11.89 20.12 9.93
C ARG A 205 -12.19 20.52 8.49
N PHE A 206 -13.05 19.79 7.78
CA PHE A 206 -13.42 20.17 6.42
C PHE A 206 -14.18 21.49 6.38
N ILE A 207 -15.26 21.62 7.16
CA ILE A 207 -16.15 22.80 7.15
C ILE A 207 -15.36 24.10 7.39
N TYR A 208 -14.41 24.07 8.32
CA TYR A 208 -13.59 25.23 8.67
C TYR A 208 -12.28 25.34 7.88
N SER A 209 -12.02 24.42 6.94
CA SER A 209 -10.88 24.53 6.02
C SER A 209 -11.10 25.64 4.98
N LYS A 210 -10.02 26.04 4.30
CA LYS A 210 -10.10 26.99 3.18
C LYS A 210 -11.11 26.56 2.10
N TYR A 211 -11.24 25.26 1.86
CA TYR A 211 -12.19 24.72 0.87
C TYR A 211 -13.62 24.67 1.40
N GLY A 212 -13.80 24.30 2.67
CA GLY A 212 -15.11 24.24 3.31
C GLY A 212 -15.77 25.61 3.42
N ILE A 213 -15.01 26.66 3.77
CA ILE A 213 -15.52 28.04 3.84
C ILE A 213 -16.02 28.52 2.48
N ILE A 214 -15.30 28.19 1.41
CA ILE A 214 -15.67 28.56 0.03
C ILE A 214 -16.90 27.74 -0.44
N LEU A 215 -16.90 26.44 -0.17
CA LEU A 215 -17.97 25.53 -0.61
C LEU A 215 -19.28 25.73 0.17
N LEU A 216 -19.18 26.04 1.47
CA LEU A 216 -20.28 26.09 2.44
C LEU A 216 -20.35 27.50 3.07
N PRO A 217 -20.72 28.54 2.29
CA PRO A 217 -20.59 29.94 2.70
C PRO A 217 -21.60 30.38 3.79
N ARG A 218 -22.64 29.58 4.07
CA ARG A 218 -23.70 29.90 5.02
C ARG A 218 -23.81 28.81 6.07
N ASP A 219 -24.12 29.17 7.31
CA ASP A 219 -24.22 28.21 8.41
C ASP A 219 -25.34 27.18 8.22
N SER A 220 -26.45 27.56 7.56
CA SER A 220 -27.48 26.59 7.18
C SER A 220 -26.96 25.48 6.25
N ILE A 221 -26.08 25.83 5.31
CA ILE A 221 -25.46 24.86 4.38
C ILE A 221 -24.43 24.01 5.12
N LYS A 222 -23.63 24.60 6.02
CA LYS A 222 -22.68 23.85 6.86
C LYS A 222 -23.41 22.82 7.73
N ASN A 223 -24.52 23.22 8.35
CA ASN A 223 -25.32 22.35 9.20
C ASN A 223 -25.95 21.20 8.41
N ALA A 224 -26.49 21.48 7.22
CA ALA A 224 -27.00 20.45 6.33
C ALA A 224 -25.91 19.47 5.88
N PHE A 225 -24.75 19.98 5.43
CA PHE A 225 -23.60 19.18 5.04
C PHE A 225 -23.12 18.29 6.20
N LYS A 226 -23.04 18.84 7.41
CA LYS A 226 -22.66 18.10 8.62
C LYS A 226 -23.64 16.99 8.95
N ALA A 227 -24.94 17.28 8.95
CA ALA A 227 -25.98 16.30 9.25
C ALA A 227 -25.95 15.14 8.23
N GLU A 228 -25.84 15.46 6.94
CA GLU A 228 -25.80 14.47 5.86
C GLU A 228 -24.54 13.60 5.92
N TYR A 229 -23.38 14.19 6.25
CA TYR A 229 -22.15 13.41 6.48
C TYR A 229 -22.31 12.42 7.63
N ILE A 230 -22.83 12.87 8.78
CA ILE A 230 -23.07 12.02 9.95
C ILE A 230 -24.04 10.87 9.61
N GLU A 231 -25.13 11.18 8.91
CA GLU A 231 -26.11 10.18 8.47
C GLU A 231 -25.47 9.11 7.57
N LEU A 232 -24.62 9.52 6.63
CA LEU A 232 -23.91 8.59 5.75
C LEU A 232 -22.90 7.72 6.52
N CYS A 233 -22.15 8.28 7.46
CA CYS A 233 -21.27 7.50 8.35
C CYS A 233 -22.06 6.49 9.19
N MET A 234 -23.24 6.87 9.71
CA MET A 234 -24.12 5.94 10.44
C MET A 234 -24.60 4.79 9.53
N LYS A 235 -25.06 5.11 8.32
CA LYS A 235 -25.50 4.12 7.33
C LYS A 235 -24.40 3.14 6.92
N ASN A 236 -23.17 3.61 6.85
CA ASN A 236 -22.01 2.81 6.47
C ASN A 236 -21.30 2.14 7.66
N GLY A 237 -21.78 2.34 8.90
CA GLY A 237 -21.21 1.74 10.10
C GLY A 237 -19.87 2.33 10.54
N THR A 238 -19.49 3.52 10.05
CA THR A 238 -18.23 4.21 10.38
C THR A 238 -18.42 5.40 11.32
N TYR A 239 -19.61 5.56 11.89
CA TYR A 239 -19.87 6.64 12.85
C TYR A 239 -19.09 6.43 14.15
N HIS A 240 -18.27 7.41 14.51
CA HIS A 240 -17.48 7.45 15.74
C HIS A 240 -17.70 8.78 16.48
N MET A 241 -18.33 8.69 17.66
CA MET A 241 -18.64 9.86 18.48
C MET A 241 -17.40 10.53 19.07
N TYR A 242 -16.42 9.72 19.48
CA TYR A 242 -15.18 10.18 20.12
C TYR A 242 -13.95 9.53 19.47
N THR A 243 -12.80 10.17 19.65
CA THR A 243 -11.51 9.57 19.34
C THR A 243 -11.19 8.50 20.37
N ASN A 244 -11.04 7.26 19.93
CA ASN A 244 -10.61 6.15 20.79
C ASN A 244 -9.08 5.93 20.69
N THR A 245 -8.33 7.02 20.57
CA THR A 245 -6.88 7.00 20.37
C THR A 245 -6.15 6.91 21.70
N THR A 246 -5.66 5.73 22.05
CA THR A 246 -4.74 5.60 23.19
C THR A 246 -3.30 5.74 22.72
N LYS A 247 -2.41 6.17 23.62
CA LYS A 247 -0.96 6.21 23.35
C LYS A 247 -0.44 4.85 22.89
N ALA A 248 -0.93 3.76 23.50
CA ALA A 248 -0.56 2.40 23.14
C ALA A 248 -0.96 2.03 21.70
N ILE A 249 -2.14 2.46 21.23
CA ILE A 249 -2.59 2.22 19.84
C ILE A 249 -1.65 2.94 18.86
N LEU A 250 -1.32 4.20 19.12
CA LEU A 250 -0.40 4.97 18.28
C LEU A 250 1.01 4.37 18.26
N GLU A 251 1.50 3.92 19.42
CA GLU A 251 2.78 3.22 19.53
C GLU A 251 2.76 1.92 18.70
N ASN A 252 1.67 1.15 18.75
CA ASN A 252 1.49 -0.05 17.94
C ASN A 252 1.52 0.26 16.44
N ASP A 253 0.82 1.29 15.97
CA ASP A 253 0.85 1.70 14.56
C ASP A 253 2.27 2.06 14.09
N VAL A 254 3.01 2.80 14.90
CA VAL A 254 4.40 3.15 14.62
C VAL A 254 5.28 1.88 14.59
N LEU A 255 5.07 0.94 15.52
CA LEU A 255 5.80 -0.33 15.56
C LEU A 255 5.49 -1.21 14.34
N ILE A 256 4.23 -1.30 13.91
CA ILE A 256 3.82 -2.01 12.70
C ILE A 256 4.56 -1.44 11.49
N SER A 257 4.57 -0.12 11.32
CA SER A 257 5.25 0.50 10.18
C SER A 257 6.76 0.31 10.18
N ARG A 258 7.39 0.31 11.36
CA ARG A 258 8.80 -0.07 11.51
C ARG A 258 9.06 -1.51 11.10
N LYS A 259 8.16 -2.44 11.44
CA LYS A 259 8.25 -3.85 11.03
C LYS A 259 8.01 -4.04 9.53
N ILE A 260 7.05 -3.36 8.92
CA ILE A 260 6.85 -3.36 7.46
C ILE A 260 8.16 -2.93 6.77
N MET A 261 8.74 -1.81 7.21
CA MET A 261 10.01 -1.32 6.70
C MET A 261 11.17 -2.32 6.91
N TYR A 262 11.24 -2.96 8.09
CA TYR A 262 12.23 -3.99 8.38
C TYR A 262 12.15 -5.16 7.39
N HIS A 263 10.96 -5.73 7.20
CA HIS A 263 10.75 -6.87 6.31
C HIS A 263 10.98 -6.50 4.84
N LEU A 264 10.60 -5.28 4.44
CA LEU A 264 10.87 -4.76 3.11
C LEU A 264 12.38 -4.66 2.84
N LYS A 265 13.14 -4.12 3.80
CA LYS A 265 14.62 -4.07 3.72
C LYS A 265 15.21 -5.48 3.67
N GLU A 266 14.71 -6.40 4.50
CA GLU A 266 15.16 -7.79 4.51
C GLU A 266 14.89 -8.48 3.17
N TYR A 267 13.71 -8.29 2.57
CA TYR A 267 13.38 -8.83 1.24
C TYR A 267 14.39 -8.40 0.18
N PHE A 268 14.72 -7.11 0.11
CA PHE A 268 15.75 -6.65 -0.84
C PHE A 268 17.14 -7.19 -0.48
N LEU A 269 17.48 -7.29 0.81
CA LEU A 269 18.76 -7.87 1.24
C LEU A 269 18.91 -9.35 0.84
N LEU A 270 17.87 -10.16 1.04
CA LEU A 270 17.85 -11.59 0.71
C LEU A 270 17.90 -11.85 -0.79
N THR A 271 17.40 -10.91 -1.59
CA THR A 271 17.32 -11.03 -3.04
C THR A 271 18.43 -10.26 -3.77
N ASN A 272 19.21 -9.42 -3.07
CA ASN A 272 20.30 -8.63 -3.65
C ASN A 272 21.53 -9.46 -3.99
N LYS A 273 22.14 -9.13 -5.12
CA LYS A 273 23.35 -9.77 -5.64
C LYS A 273 24.56 -9.08 -5.02
N LYS A 274 25.34 -9.77 -4.18
CA LYS A 274 26.71 -9.30 -3.87
C LYS A 274 27.59 -9.54 -5.10
N ASN A 275 27.93 -8.47 -5.83
CA ASN A 275 29.01 -8.49 -6.80
C ASN A 275 30.34 -8.57 -6.05
N LYS A 276 30.73 -9.76 -5.56
CA LYS A 276 32.14 -10.03 -5.33
C LYS A 276 32.68 -10.60 -6.63
N THR A 277 33.43 -9.79 -7.37
CA THR A 277 34.27 -10.25 -8.46
C THR A 277 35.33 -11.17 -7.82
N CYS A 278 35.16 -12.48 -7.90
CA CYS A 278 36.29 -13.37 -7.66
C CYS A 278 37.20 -13.21 -8.88
N LYS A 279 38.31 -12.48 -8.71
CA LYS A 279 39.39 -12.47 -9.70
C LYS A 279 39.82 -13.92 -9.87
N LEU A 280 39.51 -14.54 -11.01
CA LEU A 280 40.09 -15.83 -11.36
C LEU A 280 41.61 -15.59 -11.37
N LYS A 281 42.34 -16.23 -10.45
CA LYS A 281 43.80 -16.32 -10.59
C LYS A 281 44.00 -17.17 -11.83
N SER A 282 44.30 -16.53 -12.97
CA SER A 282 44.83 -17.23 -14.13
C SER A 282 46.13 -17.88 -13.69
N VAL A 283 46.13 -19.19 -13.48
CA VAL A 283 47.37 -19.93 -13.37
C VAL A 283 47.91 -20.02 -14.79
N SER A 284 48.80 -19.10 -15.16
CA SER A 284 49.50 -19.12 -16.44
C SER A 284 50.55 -20.24 -16.41
N PHE A 285 50.15 -21.45 -16.76
CA PHE A 285 51.09 -22.48 -17.19
C PHE A 285 50.67 -22.96 -18.58
N SER A 286 50.97 -22.16 -19.60
CA SER A 286 51.08 -22.67 -20.97
C SER A 286 52.46 -23.31 -21.13
N PHE A 287 52.55 -24.63 -20.94
CA PHE A 287 53.72 -25.37 -21.40
C PHE A 287 53.50 -25.77 -22.86
N THR A 288 54.07 -25.01 -23.78
CA THR A 288 54.22 -25.45 -25.17
C THR A 288 55.42 -26.41 -25.21
N ARG A 289 55.17 -27.71 -25.37
CA ARG A 289 56.23 -28.69 -25.68
C ARG A 289 56.71 -28.44 -27.11
N LYS A 290 57.96 -28.00 -27.28
CA LYS A 290 58.67 -28.08 -28.56
C LYS A 290 58.81 -29.57 -28.93
N ARG A 291 58.28 -29.97 -30.08
CA ARG A 291 58.66 -31.22 -30.74
C ARG A 291 60.01 -30.97 -31.42
N TYR A 292 61.03 -31.75 -31.04
CA TYR A 292 62.25 -31.86 -31.82
C TYR A 292 62.00 -32.92 -32.90
N ASN A 293 62.33 -32.57 -34.15
CA ASN A 293 62.52 -33.54 -35.23
C ASN A 293 63.90 -34.17 -35.09
#